data_AF-A0A819I5C6-F1
#
_entry.id   AF-A0A819I5C6-F1
#
_cell.length_a   1.000
_cell.length_b   1.000
_cell.length_c   1.000
_cell.angle_alpha   90.00
_cell.angle_beta   90.00
_cell.angle_gamma   90.00
#
_symmetry.space_group_name_H-M   'P 1'
#
loop_
_entity.id
_entity.type
_entity.pdbx_description
1 polymer ?
#
loop_
_entity_poly.entity_id
_entity_poly.type
_entity_poly.pdbx_seq_one_letter_code
_entity_poly.pdbx_strand_id
1 'polypeptide(L)'
;MVGLLQLSPHTRVLLERPNIVSPPITAYDNQQECQSLNELDRIQDNEDRLYVEALLIRERILLPKKSERLFQPLLKRAMVLAERTEFDRCLNLLFHTFYLYQQMELRTGLHHFVWIFCRMLNANVPIRADHF
;
A
#
# COMPACT_ATOMS: atom_id res chain seq x y z
N MET A 1 -2.69 -14.30 37.54
CA MET A 1 -3.73 -13.50 36.85
C MET A 1 -3.00 -12.61 35.85
N VAL A 2 -3.06 -12.73 34.54
CA VAL A 2 -3.87 -13.47 33.54
C VAL A 2 -2.87 -13.65 32.37
N GLY A 3 -2.20 -14.78 32.20
CA GLY A 3 -2.66 -15.91 31.38
C GLY A 3 -3.59 -15.52 30.23
N LEU A 4 -3.06 -15.14 29.06
CA LEU A 4 -3.68 -15.33 27.72
C LEU A 4 -2.67 -14.98 26.59
N LEU A 5 -1.59 -15.76 26.48
CA LEU A 5 -0.91 -16.00 25.19
C LEU A 5 -0.91 -17.51 24.92
N GLN A 6 -2.06 -18.14 25.10
CA GLN A 6 -2.35 -19.46 24.52
C GLN A 6 -2.71 -19.21 23.05
N LEU A 7 -1.70 -18.91 22.23
CA LEU A 7 -1.84 -18.91 20.78
C LEU A 7 -1.91 -20.38 20.33
N SER A 8 -3.04 -20.74 19.71
CA SER A 8 -3.32 -22.06 19.15
C SER A 8 -2.35 -22.44 18.01
N PRO A 9 -2.19 -23.74 17.69
CA PRO A 9 -1.06 -24.28 16.96
C PRO A 9 -1.24 -24.18 15.44
N HIS A 10 -1.42 -22.98 14.92
CA HIS A 10 -0.97 -22.72 13.56
C HIS A 10 0.49 -22.32 13.69
N THR A 11 1.39 -23.26 13.37
CA THR A 11 2.82 -23.02 13.23
C THR A 11 3.01 -21.67 12.55
N ARG A 12 3.44 -20.66 13.30
CA ARG A 12 3.90 -19.39 12.73
C ARG A 12 5.17 -19.74 11.98
N VAL A 13 5.01 -20.16 10.73
CA VAL A 13 6.14 -20.33 9.82
C VAL A 13 6.75 -18.95 9.71
N LEU A 14 7.97 -18.80 10.24
CA LEU A 14 8.76 -17.61 9.98
C LEU A 14 8.83 -17.48 8.46
N LEU A 15 8.34 -16.37 7.94
CA LEU A 15 8.42 -16.12 6.51
C LEU A 15 9.91 -16.05 6.17
N GLU A 16 10.45 -17.09 5.54
CA GLU A 16 11.87 -17.20 5.13
C GLU A 16 12.27 -16.14 4.09
N ARG A 17 11.38 -15.19 3.76
CA ARG A 17 11.74 -14.06 2.94
C ARG A 17 12.49 -13.02 3.77
N PRO A 18 13.78 -12.79 3.46
CA PRO A 18 14.52 -11.72 4.11
C PRO A 18 13.78 -10.39 3.91
N ASN A 19 13.80 -9.58 4.96
CA ASN A 19 13.44 -8.18 4.85
C ASN A 19 14.60 -7.50 4.10
N ILE A 20 14.41 -7.30 2.80
CA ILE A 20 15.37 -6.61 1.95
C ILE A 20 14.85 -5.19 1.82
N VAL A 21 15.72 -4.22 2.10
CA VAL A 21 15.41 -2.80 1.91
C VAL A 21 15.05 -2.56 0.44
N SER A 22 13.77 -2.32 0.17
CA SER A 22 13.31 -1.89 -1.14
C SER A 22 13.69 -0.42 -1.37
N PRO A 23 13.99 -0.02 -2.63
CA PRO A 23 14.15 1.39 -2.93
C PRO A 23 12.87 2.15 -2.57
N PRO A 24 12.99 3.36 -2.02
CA PRO A 24 11.83 4.18 -1.69
C PRO A 24 11.05 4.48 -2.97
N ILE A 25 9.72 4.41 -2.88
CA ILE A 25 8.82 4.78 -3.98
C ILE A 25 7.88 5.89 -3.55
N THR A 26 7.57 6.79 -4.49
CA THR A 26 6.69 7.94 -4.26
C THR A 26 5.30 7.53 -3.78
N ALA A 27 4.79 6.37 -4.22
CA ALA A 27 3.50 5.83 -3.79
C ALA A 27 3.40 5.52 -2.29
N TYR A 28 4.55 5.36 -1.62
CA TYR A 28 4.67 5.13 -0.19
C TYR A 28 5.34 6.31 0.51
N ASP A 29 5.26 7.52 -0.05
CA ASP A 29 5.90 8.73 0.47
C ASP A 29 7.39 8.52 0.77
N ASN A 30 8.06 7.72 -0.06
CA ASN A 30 9.46 7.33 0.09
C ASN A 30 9.80 6.63 1.42
N GLN A 31 8.81 6.09 2.12
CA GLN A 31 9.01 5.26 3.30
C GLN A 31 9.58 3.89 2.90
N GLN A 32 10.33 3.28 3.82
CA GLN A 32 10.92 1.95 3.67
C GLN A 32 10.47 1.04 4.82
N GLU A 33 10.39 -0.26 4.56
CA GLU A 33 10.00 -1.25 5.58
C GLU A 33 10.94 -1.15 6.79
N CYS A 34 10.39 -1.15 8.00
CA CYS A 34 11.16 -1.13 9.24
C CYS A 34 12.12 -2.34 9.26
N GLN A 35 13.38 -2.09 9.58
CA GLN A 35 14.42 -3.12 9.61
C GLN A 35 14.66 -3.68 11.03
N SER A 36 14.04 -3.07 12.04
CA SER A 36 14.17 -3.46 13.44
C SER A 36 12.87 -3.26 14.21
N LEU A 37 12.71 -4.00 15.33
CA LEU A 37 11.58 -3.82 16.25
C LEU A 37 11.55 -2.39 16.82
N ASN A 38 12.71 -1.81 17.09
CA ASN A 38 12.82 -0.43 17.57
C ASN A 38 12.27 0.58 16.57
N GLU A 39 12.45 0.37 15.26
CA GLU A 39 11.84 1.22 14.22
C GLU A 39 10.32 1.05 14.18
N LEU A 40 9.83 -0.18 14.35
CA LEU A 40 8.41 -0.46 14.42
C LEU A 40 7.75 0.21 15.64
N ASP A 41 8.40 0.14 16.81
CA ASP A 41 7.92 0.76 18.05
C ASP A 41 7.84 2.29 17.93
N ARG A 42 8.74 2.91 17.15
CA ARG A 42 8.72 4.36 16.91
C ARG A 42 7.51 4.82 16.09
N ILE A 43 6.88 3.93 15.33
CA ILE A 43 5.74 4.26 14.47
C ILE A 43 4.40 3.79 15.05
N GLN A 44 4.38 3.20 16.25
CA GLN A 44 3.21 2.54 16.83
C GLN A 44 1.96 3.45 16.95
N ASP A 45 2.17 4.75 17.15
CA ASP A 45 1.08 5.74 17.28
C ASP A 45 0.80 6.49 15.96
N ASN A 46 1.51 6.16 14.88
CA ASN A 46 1.34 6.77 13.57
C ASN A 46 0.58 5.82 12.63
N GLU A 47 -0.75 5.94 12.62
CA GLU A 47 -1.64 5.08 11.82
C GLU A 47 -1.29 5.08 10.33
N ASP A 48 -1.01 6.25 9.75
CA ASP A 48 -0.65 6.37 8.33
C ASP A 48 0.66 5.64 8.04
N ARG A 49 1.65 5.75 8.94
CA ARG A 49 2.94 5.07 8.78
C ARG A 49 2.82 3.56 8.97
N LEU A 50 2.02 3.10 9.93
CA LEU A 50 1.69 1.69 10.12
C LEU A 50 0.97 1.11 8.90
N TYR A 51 0.09 1.89 8.26
CA TYR A 51 -0.58 1.45 7.04
C TYR A 51 0.42 1.26 5.90
N VAL A 52 1.32 2.22 5.69
CA VAL A 52 2.39 2.12 4.69
C VAL A 52 3.31 0.93 4.99
N GLU A 53 3.66 0.71 6.25
CA GLU A 53 4.43 -0.46 6.70
C GLU A 53 3.75 -1.76 6.28
N ALA A 54 2.45 -1.84 6.51
CA ALA A 54 1.66 -3.00 6.16
C ALA A 54 1.50 -3.21 4.64
N LEU A 55 1.60 -2.15 3.83
CA LEU A 55 1.62 -2.23 2.35
C LEU A 55 2.98 -2.71 1.84
N LEU A 56 4.08 -2.15 2.36
CA LEU A 56 5.44 -2.54 2.03
C LEU A 56 5.68 -4.04 2.29
N ILE A 57 5.32 -4.51 3.49
CA ILE A 57 5.40 -5.93 3.87
C ILE A 57 4.58 -6.80 2.91
N ARG A 58 3.34 -6.38 2.59
CA ARG A 58 2.46 -7.13 1.68
C ARG A 58 3.05 -7.23 0.29
N GLU A 59 3.56 -6.13 -0.26
CA GLU A 59 4.18 -6.13 -1.57
C GLU A 59 5.39 -7.08 -1.59
N ARG A 60 6.30 -6.97 -0.62
CA ARG A 60 7.47 -7.86 -0.49
C ARG A 60 7.08 -9.34 -0.45
N ILE A 61 5.99 -9.69 0.22
CA ILE A 61 5.53 -11.08 0.37
C ILE A 61 4.70 -11.56 -0.84
N LEU A 62 3.82 -10.73 -1.38
CA LEU A 62 2.78 -11.13 -2.34
C LEU A 62 3.18 -10.87 -3.79
N LEU A 63 3.99 -9.85 -4.07
CA LEU A 63 4.39 -9.48 -5.44
C LEU A 63 5.12 -10.62 -6.16
N PRO A 64 6.17 -11.26 -5.60
CA PRO A 64 6.84 -12.36 -6.29
C PRO A 64 6.01 -13.66 -6.32
N LYS A 65 4.87 -13.70 -5.61
CA LYS A 65 3.88 -14.79 -5.74
C LYS A 65 2.80 -14.47 -6.78
N LYS A 66 2.89 -13.32 -7.47
CA LYS A 66 1.87 -12.77 -8.37
C LYS A 66 0.47 -12.85 -7.77
N SER A 67 0.34 -12.60 -6.46
CA SER A 67 -0.95 -12.76 -5.76
C SER A 67 -1.78 -11.51 -5.88
N GLU A 68 -2.97 -11.63 -6.47
CA GLU A 68 -3.94 -10.53 -6.60
C GLU A 68 -4.44 -9.97 -5.25
N ARG A 69 -4.21 -10.69 -4.14
CA ARG A 69 -4.49 -10.21 -2.78
C ARG A 69 -3.71 -8.94 -2.41
N LEU A 70 -2.68 -8.59 -3.18
CA LEU A 70 -1.93 -7.35 -3.05
C LEU A 70 -2.78 -6.11 -3.35
N PHE A 71 -3.72 -6.18 -4.28
CA PHE A 71 -4.39 -5.00 -4.84
C PHE A 71 -5.45 -4.39 -3.93
N GLN A 72 -6.25 -5.22 -3.24
CA GLN A 72 -7.35 -4.73 -2.40
C GLN A 72 -6.88 -3.71 -1.33
N PRO A 73 -5.81 -3.97 -0.55
CA PRO A 73 -5.27 -2.98 0.38
C PRO A 73 -4.78 -1.69 -0.26
N LEU A 74 -4.13 -1.76 -1.44
CA LEU A 74 -3.64 -0.58 -2.18
C LEU A 74 -4.80 0.31 -2.62
N LEU A 75 -5.81 -0.30 -3.24
CA LEU A 75 -7.02 0.40 -3.69
C LEU A 75 -7.80 0.99 -2.52
N LYS A 76 -7.92 0.27 -1.40
CA LYS A 76 -8.56 0.79 -0.20
C LYS A 76 -7.85 2.02 0.35
N ARG A 77 -6.51 2.04 0.39
CA ARG A 77 -5.75 3.22 0.81
C ARG A 77 -5.93 4.39 -0.15
N ALA A 78 -5.94 4.14 -1.46
CA ALA A 78 -6.21 5.17 -2.46
C ALA A 78 -7.60 5.81 -2.24
N MET A 79 -8.62 4.99 -1.94
CA MET A 79 -9.95 5.51 -1.61
C MET A 79 -9.95 6.41 -0.37
N VAL A 80 -9.28 5.99 0.71
CA VAL A 80 -9.16 6.81 1.94
C VAL A 80 -8.44 8.13 1.67
N LEU A 81 -7.37 8.13 0.86
CA LEU A 81 -6.65 9.35 0.48
C LEU A 81 -7.56 10.29 -0.32
N ALA A 82 -8.35 9.77 -1.26
CA ALA A 82 -9.30 10.56 -2.04
C ALA A 82 -10.45 11.14 -1.17
N GLU A 83 -10.91 10.39 -0.15
CA GLU A 83 -11.89 10.89 0.83
C GLU A 83 -11.33 12.05 1.65
N ARG A 84 -10.03 12.03 1.94
CA ARG A 84 -9.29 13.11 2.61
C ARG A 84 -8.86 14.24 1.65
N THR A 85 -9.26 14.19 0.37
CA THR A 85 -8.86 15.14 -0.70
C THR A 85 -7.36 15.17 -0.99
N GLU A 86 -6.63 14.13 -0.58
CA GLU A 86 -5.19 13.96 -0.81
C GLU A 86 -4.96 13.35 -2.21
N PHE A 87 -5.43 14.05 -3.26
CA PHE A 87 -5.49 13.53 -4.63
C PHE A 87 -4.13 13.17 -5.21
N ASP A 88 -3.07 13.93 -4.91
CA ASP A 88 -1.72 13.62 -5.39
C ASP A 88 -1.21 12.29 -4.83
N ARG A 89 -1.35 12.06 -3.52
CA ARG A 89 -0.99 10.79 -2.88
C ARG A 89 -1.85 9.64 -3.41
N CYS A 90 -3.15 9.89 -3.62
CA CYS A 90 -4.06 8.92 -4.23
C CYS A 90 -3.60 8.52 -5.63
N LEU A 91 -3.27 9.49 -6.49
CA LEU A 91 -2.79 9.25 -7.85
C LEU A 91 -1.48 8.49 -7.85
N ASN A 92 -0.49 8.89 -7.05
CA ASN A 92 0.77 8.17 -6.91
C ASN A 92 0.55 6.69 -6.57
N LEU A 93 -0.38 6.40 -5.65
CA LEU A 93 -0.70 5.04 -5.27
C LEU A 93 -1.45 4.27 -6.37
N LEU A 94 -2.39 4.91 -7.08
CA LEU A 94 -3.08 4.30 -8.22
C LEU A 94 -2.14 4.01 -9.40
N PHE A 95 -1.19 4.91 -9.68
CA PHE A 95 -0.14 4.68 -10.69
C PHE A 95 0.74 3.49 -10.31
N HIS A 96 1.20 3.40 -9.07
CA HIS A 96 1.96 2.23 -8.61
C HIS A 96 1.12 0.95 -8.69
N THR A 97 -0.14 1.01 -8.28
CA THR A 97 -1.07 -0.14 -8.39
C THR A 97 -1.22 -0.59 -9.85
N PHE A 98 -1.30 0.36 -10.80
CA PHE A 98 -1.37 0.08 -12.22
C PHE A 98 -0.08 -0.51 -12.78
N TYR A 99 1.08 0.00 -12.36
CA TYR A 99 2.38 -0.59 -12.65
C TYR A 99 2.43 -2.05 -12.18
N LEU A 100 1.96 -2.34 -10.97
CA LEU A 100 1.89 -3.72 -10.44
C LEU A 100 0.93 -4.61 -11.25
N TYR A 101 -0.21 -4.09 -11.73
CA TYR A 101 -1.08 -4.83 -12.66
C TYR A 101 -0.31 -5.22 -13.93
N GLN A 102 0.44 -4.30 -14.52
CA GLN A 102 1.25 -4.56 -15.71
C GLN A 102 2.35 -5.60 -15.45
N GLN A 103 3.05 -5.51 -14.31
CA GLN A 103 4.06 -6.51 -13.92
C GLN A 103 3.47 -7.91 -13.75
N MET A 104 2.18 -8.01 -13.38
CA MET A 104 1.46 -9.27 -13.26
C MET A 104 0.68 -9.66 -14.52
N GLU A 105 0.84 -8.93 -15.63
CA GLU A 105 0.14 -9.15 -16.92
C GLU A 105 -1.40 -9.08 -16.82
N LEU A 106 -1.91 -8.36 -15.82
CA LEU A 106 -3.33 -8.18 -15.59
C LEU A 106 -3.87 -7.01 -16.43
N ARG A 107 -4.92 -7.28 -17.21
CA ARG A 107 -5.59 -6.28 -18.06
C ARG A 107 -6.74 -5.60 -17.34
N THR A 108 -6.45 -4.98 -16.20
CA THR A 108 -7.46 -4.30 -15.35
C THR A 108 -6.92 -2.98 -14.78
N GLY A 109 -7.75 -2.30 -13.98
CA GLY A 109 -7.32 -1.15 -13.17
C GLY A 109 -7.66 0.23 -13.74
N LEU A 110 -7.84 0.38 -15.05
CA LEU A 110 -8.15 1.68 -15.68
C LEU A 110 -9.40 2.37 -15.13
N HIS A 111 -10.42 1.60 -14.72
CA HIS A 111 -11.65 2.16 -14.15
C HIS A 111 -11.41 2.94 -12.84
N HIS A 112 -10.33 2.64 -12.09
CA HIS A 112 -9.97 3.42 -10.90
C HIS A 112 -9.52 4.85 -11.26
N PHE A 113 -8.89 5.03 -12.43
CA PHE A 113 -8.52 6.36 -12.92
C PHE A 113 -9.76 7.16 -13.33
N VAL A 114 -10.71 6.53 -14.02
CA VAL A 114 -12.00 7.17 -14.32
C VAL A 114 -12.70 7.61 -13.04
N TRP A 115 -12.74 6.73 -12.03
CA TRP A 115 -13.33 7.04 -10.74
C TRP A 115 -12.65 8.22 -10.03
N ILE A 116 -11.31 8.23 -9.93
CA ILE A 116 -10.60 9.33 -9.22
C ILE A 116 -10.72 10.65 -9.97
N PHE A 117 -10.73 10.66 -11.31
CA PHE A 117 -10.94 11.88 -12.09
C PHE A 117 -12.34 12.44 -11.89
N CYS A 118 -13.37 11.59 -11.86
CA CYS A 118 -14.72 12.04 -11.50
C CYS A 118 -14.74 12.68 -10.10
N ARG A 119 -14.01 12.13 -9.12
CA ARG A 119 -13.90 12.71 -7.78
C ARG A 119 -13.19 14.06 -7.78
N MET A 120 -12.09 14.20 -8.53
CA MET A 120 -11.35 15.46 -8.66
C MET A 120 -12.20 16.55 -9.31
N LEU A 121 -12.89 16.24 -10.41
CA LEU A 121 -13.79 17.17 -11.11
C LEU A 121 -14.92 17.65 -10.18
N ASN A 122 -15.55 16.73 -9.44
CA ASN A 122 -16.60 17.08 -8.48
C ASN A 122 -16.09 17.95 -7.31
N ALA A 123 -14.79 17.85 -6.98
CA ALA A 123 -14.14 18.68 -5.98
C ALA A 123 -13.56 19.99 -6.56
N ASN A 124 -13.79 20.30 -7.85
CA ASN A 124 -13.19 21.41 -8.59
C ASN A 124 -11.65 21.42 -8.55
N VAL A 125 -11.03 20.25 -8.43
CA VAL A 125 -9.57 20.09 -8.48
C VAL A 125 -9.15 19.92 -9.95
N PRO A 126 -8.23 20.75 -10.47
CA PRO A 126 -7.78 20.65 -11.85
C PRO A 126 -7.02 19.34 -12.08
N ILE A 127 -7.33 18.66 -13.19
CA ILE A 127 -6.58 17.51 -13.66
C ILE A 127 -5.43 18.02 -14.54
N ARG A 128 -4.19 17.86 -14.07
CA ARG A 128 -3.01 18.36 -14.77
C ARG A 128 -2.48 17.29 -15.74
N ALA A 129 -2.29 17.66 -17.00
CA ALA A 129 -1.92 16.72 -18.07
C ALA A 129 -0.46 16.25 -18.00
N ASP A 130 0.40 16.97 -17.29
CA ASP A 130 1.82 16.69 -17.08
C ASP A 130 2.07 15.45 -16.20
N HIS A 131 1.03 14.87 -15.61
CA HIS A 131 1.10 13.67 -14.77
C HIS A 131 0.78 12.36 -15.53
N PHE A 132 0.50 12.39 -16.84
CA PHE A 132 0.07 11.23 -17.64
C PHE A 132 0.99 10.91 -18.82
#